data_AF-A0AAW9IAA4-F1
#
_entry.id   AF-A0AAW9IAA4-F1
#
_cell.length_a   1.000
_cell.length_b   1.000
_cell.length_c   1.000
_cell.angle_alpha   90.00
_cell.angle_beta   90.00
_cell.angle_gamma   90.00
#
_symmetry.space_group_name_H-M   'P 1'
#
loop_
_entity.id
_entity.type
_entity.pdbx_description
1 polymer ?
#
loop_
_entity_poly.entity_id
_entity_poly.type
_entity_poly.pdbx_seq_one_letter_code
_entity_poly.pdbx_strand_id
1 'polypeptide(L)'
;DVINAAITAAIAVGLVLLLGNKLKAYTILLVPAIVVIVAGTIGIVTLPYVKGITLAIGDVINKFTTLQPIVMGILISVSFAFLIVSPFSTVAVATAIALAGVGSGAANLGVVAAGFGLAIGGWKVNSFGTSIAHFLGSPKMQMANLIKKPIMMVPVLCNAAVLG
;
A
#
# COMPACT_ATOMS: atom_id res chain seq x y z
N ASP A 1 4.21 3.23 -7.44
CA ASP A 1 3.07 3.32 -6.50
C ASP A 1 2.15 2.12 -6.70
N VAL A 2 1.51 1.62 -5.64
CA VAL A 2 0.68 0.40 -5.67
C VAL A 2 -0.55 0.60 -6.56
N ILE A 3 -1.18 1.77 -6.49
CA ILE A 3 -2.34 2.12 -7.32
C ILE A 3 -1.96 2.15 -8.80
N ASN A 4 -0.85 2.82 -9.15
CA ASN A 4 -0.38 2.88 -10.53
C ASN A 4 -0.04 1.48 -11.07
N ALA A 5 0.59 0.65 -10.24
CA ALA A 5 0.89 -0.74 -10.61
C ALA A 5 -0.39 -1.57 -10.82
N ALA A 6 -1.41 -1.40 -9.96
CA ALA A 6 -2.69 -2.08 -10.10
C ALA A 6 -3.43 -1.66 -11.39
N ILE A 7 -3.46 -0.36 -11.71
CA ILE A 7 -4.06 0.16 -12.95
C ILE A 7 -3.30 -0.39 -14.16
N THR A 8 -1.97 -0.29 -14.14
CA THR A 8 -1.12 -0.78 -15.24
C THR A 8 -1.30 -2.28 -15.46
N ALA A 9 -1.34 -3.07 -14.38
CA ALA A 9 -1.56 -4.51 -14.45
C ALA A 9 -2.97 -4.86 -14.95
N ALA A 10 -4.01 -4.13 -14.53
CA ALA A 10 -5.37 -4.34 -15.01
C ALA A 10 -5.48 -4.10 -16.53
N ILE A 11 -4.86 -3.03 -17.02
CA ILE A 11 -4.80 -2.73 -18.47
C ILE A 11 -3.99 -3.80 -19.21
N ALA A 12 -2.84 -4.20 -18.67
CA ALA A 12 -2.02 -5.25 -19.26
C ALA A 12 -2.79 -6.57 -19.40
N VAL A 13 -3.48 -7.01 -18.35
CA VAL A 13 -4.30 -8.22 -18.37
C VAL A 13 -5.46 -8.08 -19.35
N GLY A 14 -6.14 -6.92 -19.39
CA GLY A 14 -7.20 -6.64 -20.35
C GLY A 14 -6.71 -6.74 -21.81
N LEU A 15 -5.52 -6.21 -22.10
CA LEU A 15 -4.89 -6.30 -23.42
C LEU A 15 -4.53 -7.74 -23.80
N VAL A 16 -3.97 -8.50 -22.86
CA VAL A 16 -3.66 -9.93 -23.08
C VAL A 16 -4.93 -10.71 -23.41
N LEU A 17 -6.02 -10.49 -22.65
CA LEU A 17 -7.30 -11.17 -22.87
C LEU A 17 -7.95 -10.76 -24.22
N LEU A 18 -7.83 -9.49 -24.63
CA LEU A 18 -8.32 -8.99 -25.91
C LEU A 18 -7.55 -9.57 -27.11
N LEU A 19 -6.22 -9.66 -26.99
CA LEU A 19 -5.35 -10.20 -28.04
C LEU A 19 -5.50 -11.72 -28.16
N GLY A 20 -5.62 -12.43 -27.04
CA GLY A 20 -5.83 -13.88 -26.98
C GLY A 20 -4.91 -14.65 -27.94
N ASN A 21 -5.49 -15.53 -28.77
CA ASN A 21 -4.79 -16.26 -29.84
C ASN A 21 -4.93 -15.61 -31.23
N LYS A 22 -5.40 -14.35 -31.32
CA LYS A 22 -5.65 -13.70 -32.63
C LYS A 22 -4.37 -13.57 -33.48
N LEU A 23 -3.20 -13.55 -32.83
CA LEU A 23 -1.89 -13.42 -33.48
C LEU A 23 -1.24 -14.77 -33.84
N LYS A 24 -1.90 -15.91 -33.58
CA LYS A 24 -1.45 -17.28 -33.91
C LYS A 24 0.02 -17.52 -33.54
N ALA A 25 0.88 -17.90 -34.49
CA ALA A 25 2.30 -18.19 -34.24
C ALA A 25 3.09 -16.99 -33.68
N TYR A 26 2.67 -15.76 -33.97
CA TYR A 26 3.34 -14.55 -33.49
C TYR A 26 2.95 -14.15 -32.07
N THR A 27 1.97 -14.83 -31.45
CA THR A 27 1.47 -14.51 -30.11
C THR A 27 2.59 -14.48 -29.07
N ILE A 28 3.55 -15.43 -29.15
CA ILE A 28 4.66 -15.53 -28.20
C ILE A 28 5.61 -14.32 -28.27
N LEU A 29 5.72 -13.67 -29.43
CA LEU A 29 6.64 -12.56 -29.67
C LEU A 29 5.94 -11.20 -29.55
N LEU A 30 4.79 -11.03 -30.22
CA LEU A 30 4.12 -9.74 -30.31
C LEU A 30 3.30 -9.40 -29.08
N VAL A 31 2.69 -10.36 -28.37
CA VAL A 31 1.83 -10.04 -27.21
C VAL A 31 2.64 -9.39 -26.08
N PRO A 32 3.79 -9.94 -25.62
CA PRO A 32 4.59 -9.28 -24.60
C PRO A 32 5.05 -7.88 -25.03
N ALA A 33 5.46 -7.71 -26.30
CA ALA A 33 5.91 -6.42 -26.83
C ALA A 33 4.78 -5.37 -26.83
N ILE A 34 3.60 -5.72 -27.35
CA ILE A 34 2.43 -4.81 -27.37
C ILE A 34 2.01 -4.47 -25.95
N VAL A 35 1.94 -5.44 -25.05
CA VAL A 35 1.51 -5.23 -23.67
C VAL A 35 2.48 -4.31 -22.93
N VAL A 36 3.79 -4.54 -23.07
CA VAL A 36 4.82 -3.68 -22.44
C VAL A 36 4.76 -2.28 -23.00
N ILE A 37 4.66 -2.12 -24.32
CA ILE A 37 4.62 -0.78 -24.95
C ILE A 37 3.35 -0.04 -24.53
N VAL A 38 2.18 -0.65 -24.67
CA VAL A 38 0.89 0.02 -24.45
C VAL A 38 0.60 0.19 -22.96
N ALA A 39 0.63 -0.90 -22.18
CA ALA A 39 0.37 -0.78 -20.74
C ALA A 39 1.46 0.01 -20.03
N GLY A 40 2.73 -0.16 -20.44
CA GLY A 40 3.86 0.59 -19.88
C GLY A 40 3.76 2.09 -20.16
N THR A 41 3.45 2.52 -21.40
CA THR A 41 3.24 3.95 -21.69
C THR A 41 2.07 4.54 -20.92
N ILE A 42 0.94 3.82 -20.84
CA ILE A 42 -0.19 4.28 -20.03
C ILE A 42 0.21 4.40 -18.55
N GLY A 43 0.94 3.42 -18.02
CA GLY A 43 1.45 3.43 -16.65
C GLY A 43 2.36 4.62 -16.34
N ILE A 44 3.17 5.06 -17.32
CA ILE A 44 4.01 6.27 -17.19
C ILE A 44 3.14 7.54 -17.20
N VAL A 45 2.13 7.59 -18.07
CA VAL A 45 1.19 8.73 -18.15
C VAL A 45 0.33 8.86 -16.90
N THR A 46 -0.07 7.75 -16.27
CA THR A 46 -0.86 7.76 -15.02
C THR A 46 -0.02 8.03 -13.77
N LEU A 47 1.30 7.77 -13.82
CA LEU A 47 2.22 7.98 -12.70
C LEU A 47 2.16 9.38 -12.06
N PRO A 48 2.23 10.51 -12.79
CA PRO A 48 2.21 11.85 -12.19
C PRO A 48 0.91 12.13 -11.43
N TYR A 49 -0.23 11.66 -11.94
CA TYR A 49 -1.53 11.85 -11.27
C TYR A 49 -1.59 11.09 -9.95
N VAL A 50 -1.14 9.83 -9.95
CA VAL A 50 -1.09 9.02 -8.72
C VAL A 50 -0.10 9.64 -7.72
N LYS A 51 1.06 10.10 -8.19
CA LYS A 51 2.04 10.77 -7.35
C LYS A 51 1.48 12.04 -6.69
N GLY A 52 0.64 12.80 -7.40
CA GLY A 52 -0.04 13.97 -6.84
C GLY A 52 -0.91 13.64 -5.62
N ILE A 53 -1.65 12.53 -5.67
CA ILE A 53 -2.46 12.05 -4.54
C ILE A 53 -1.56 11.64 -3.37
N THR A 54 -0.48 10.90 -3.66
CA THR A 54 0.49 10.46 -2.66
C THR A 54 1.18 11.63 -1.96
N LEU A 55 1.47 12.70 -2.71
CA LEU A 55 1.98 13.96 -2.16
C LEU A 55 0.96 14.66 -1.26
N ALA A 56 -0.30 14.75 -1.68
CA ALA A 56 -1.36 15.36 -0.88
C ALA A 56 -1.55 14.65 0.48
N ILE A 57 -1.51 13.31 0.49
CA ILE A 57 -1.52 12.52 1.73
C ILE A 57 -0.26 12.81 2.56
N GLY A 58 0.89 12.88 1.90
CA GLY A 58 2.15 13.26 2.53
C GLY A 58 2.08 14.61 3.23
N ASP A 59 1.56 15.64 2.56
CA ASP A 59 1.44 16.99 3.11
C ASP A 59 0.59 17.04 4.39
N VAL A 60 -0.47 16.22 4.46
CA VAL A 60 -1.28 16.08 5.67
C VAL A 60 -0.44 15.49 6.82
N ILE A 61 0.33 14.44 6.54
CA ILE A 61 1.23 13.83 7.54
C ILE A 61 2.33 14.82 7.96
N ASN A 62 2.86 15.59 7.02
CA ASN A 62 3.90 16.57 7.30
C ASN A 62 3.39 17.66 8.27
N LYS A 63 2.11 18.06 8.16
CA LYS A 63 1.49 18.96 9.15
C LYS A 63 1.46 18.35 10.56
N PHE A 64 1.27 17.03 10.70
CA PHE A 64 1.30 16.38 12.01
C PHE A 64 2.67 16.46 12.69
N THR A 65 3.76 16.55 11.92
CA THR A 65 5.13 16.67 12.46
C THR A 65 5.36 17.97 13.23
N THR A 66 4.51 18.98 13.02
CA THR A 66 4.60 20.28 13.71
C THR A 66 3.86 20.32 15.04
N LEU A 67 3.12 19.25 15.38
CA LEU A 67 2.35 19.15 16.61
C LEU A 67 3.22 18.76 17.81
N GLN A 68 2.67 18.87 19.02
CA GLN A 68 3.33 18.40 20.23
C GLN A 68 3.71 16.91 20.11
N PRO A 69 4.89 16.47 20.63
CA PRO A 69 5.43 15.13 20.41
C PRO A 69 4.46 13.96 20.65
N ILE A 70 3.63 14.03 21.69
CA ILE A 70 2.65 12.99 22.02
C ILE A 70 1.56 12.90 20.94
N VAL A 71 0.97 14.03 20.57
CA VAL A 71 -0.11 14.07 19.55
C VAL A 71 0.44 13.75 18.16
N MET A 72 1.65 14.24 17.86
CA MET A 72 2.38 13.92 16.64
C MET A 72 2.59 12.41 16.50
N GLY A 73 3.09 11.75 17.55
CA GLY A 73 3.39 10.32 17.55
C GLY A 73 2.16 9.47 17.25
N ILE A 74 1.08 9.71 17.99
CA ILE A 74 -0.21 9.02 17.81
C ILE A 74 -0.73 9.19 16.37
N LEU A 75 -0.81 10.43 15.87
CA LEU A 75 -1.39 10.71 14.56
C LEU A 75 -0.58 10.11 13.41
N ILE A 76 0.76 10.22 13.47
CA ILE A 76 1.64 9.64 12.45
C ILE A 76 1.56 8.11 12.49
N SER A 77 1.63 7.51 13.69
CA SER A 77 1.52 6.05 13.88
C SER A 77 0.21 5.51 13.31
N VAL A 78 -0.92 6.11 13.68
CA VAL A 78 -2.26 5.74 13.17
C VAL A 78 -2.36 5.91 11.66
N SER A 79 -1.82 7.00 11.11
CA SER A 79 -1.83 7.26 9.67
C SER A 79 -1.04 6.21 8.90
N PHE A 80 0.16 5.84 9.37
CA PHE A 80 0.98 4.81 8.72
C PHE A 80 0.42 3.40 8.90
N ALA A 81 -0.23 3.11 10.03
CA ALA A 81 -0.97 1.87 10.26
C ALA A 81 -2.16 1.74 9.30
N PHE A 82 -2.88 2.83 9.03
CA PHE A 82 -3.93 2.86 8.00
C PHE A 82 -3.31 2.65 6.61
N LEU A 83 -2.26 3.41 6.28
CA LEU A 83 -1.67 3.41 4.95
C LEU A 83 -1.10 2.03 4.57
N ILE A 84 -0.51 1.27 5.50
CA ILE A 84 0.12 -0.02 5.16
C ILE A 84 -0.92 -1.08 4.74
N VAL A 85 -2.13 -1.03 5.30
CA VAL A 85 -3.22 -1.97 4.96
C VAL A 85 -4.07 -1.45 3.79
N SER A 86 -4.09 -0.13 3.58
CA SER A 86 -4.77 0.53 2.47
C SER A 86 -4.10 0.27 1.10
N PRO A 87 -4.78 0.60 -0.02
CA PRO A 87 -4.20 0.48 -1.36
C PRO A 87 -3.11 1.52 -1.68
N PHE A 88 -2.67 2.32 -0.71
CA PHE A 88 -1.60 3.31 -0.86
C PHE A 88 -0.22 2.73 -0.53
N SER A 89 0.83 3.32 -1.11
CA SER A 89 2.21 2.96 -0.78
C SER A 89 2.74 3.80 0.38
N THR A 90 2.87 3.21 1.58
CA THR A 90 3.51 3.85 2.74
C THR A 90 4.92 4.35 2.45
N VAL A 91 5.71 3.54 1.73
CA VAL A 91 7.07 3.91 1.33
C VAL A 91 7.05 5.12 0.41
N ALA A 92 6.13 5.17 -0.56
CA ALA A 92 6.05 6.32 -1.46
C ALA A 92 5.65 7.60 -0.72
N VAL A 93 4.71 7.52 0.23
CA VAL A 93 4.32 8.66 1.08
C VAL A 93 5.50 9.13 1.93
N ALA A 94 6.19 8.22 2.63
CA ALA A 94 7.34 8.56 3.47
C ALA A 94 8.48 9.21 2.68
N THR A 95 8.80 8.67 1.50
CA THR A 95 9.82 9.24 0.61
C THR A 95 9.39 10.59 0.04
N ALA A 96 8.11 10.77 -0.28
CA ALA A 96 7.59 12.01 -0.86
C ALA A 96 7.76 13.22 0.07
N ILE A 97 7.64 13.01 1.38
CA ILE A 97 7.83 14.07 2.39
C ILE A 97 9.21 14.05 3.05
N ALA A 98 10.12 13.19 2.58
CA ALA A 98 11.44 12.97 3.19
C ALA A 98 11.35 12.77 4.73
N LEU A 99 10.40 11.93 5.17
CA LEU A 99 10.11 11.76 6.59
C LEU A 99 11.36 11.26 7.34
N ALA A 100 11.77 11.98 8.38
CA ALA A 100 12.98 11.69 9.13
C ALA A 100 12.80 11.95 10.64
N GLY A 101 13.80 11.54 11.43
CA GLY A 101 13.83 11.78 12.87
C GLY A 101 12.68 11.09 13.62
N VAL A 102 12.12 11.78 14.61
CA VAL A 102 11.06 11.24 15.50
C VAL A 102 9.80 10.87 14.71
N GLY A 103 9.44 11.64 13.68
CA GLY A 103 8.29 11.34 12.82
C GLY A 103 8.46 10.01 12.06
N SER A 104 9.66 9.70 11.58
CA SER A 104 9.94 8.40 10.97
C SER A 104 9.89 7.25 11.99
N GLY A 105 10.29 7.51 13.23
CA GLY A 105 10.14 6.56 14.34
C GLY A 105 8.67 6.23 14.61
N ALA A 106 7.82 7.26 14.77
CA ALA A 106 6.39 7.11 14.97
C ALA A 106 5.70 6.36 13.81
N ALA A 107 6.09 6.65 12.56
CA ALA A 107 5.60 5.93 11.38
C ALA A 107 5.94 4.44 11.43
N ASN A 108 7.18 4.09 11.81
CA ASN A 108 7.61 2.69 11.93
C ASN A 108 6.84 1.96 13.05
N LEU A 109 6.63 2.61 14.20
CA LEU A 109 5.82 2.04 15.28
C LEU A 109 4.40 1.72 14.81
N GLY A 110 3.78 2.60 14.02
CA GLY A 110 2.47 2.37 13.43
C GLY A 110 2.43 1.17 12.47
N VAL A 111 3.42 1.04 11.58
CA VAL A 111 3.53 -0.10 10.65
C VAL A 111 3.73 -1.41 11.41
N VAL A 112 4.59 -1.41 12.44
CA VAL A 112 4.84 -2.58 13.29
C VAL A 112 3.59 -2.95 14.10
N ALA A 113 2.91 -1.97 14.69
CA ALA A 113 1.65 -2.17 15.40
C ALA A 113 0.58 -2.81 14.50
N ALA A 114 0.51 -2.39 13.24
CA ALA A 114 -0.39 -3.00 12.25
C ALA A 114 0.00 -4.43 11.89
N GLY A 115 1.29 -4.70 11.67
CA GLY A 115 1.78 -6.05 11.35
C GLY A 115 1.52 -7.04 12.47
N PHE A 116 1.92 -6.72 13.70
CA PHE A 116 1.69 -7.59 14.85
C PHE A 116 0.21 -7.67 15.22
N GLY A 117 -0.53 -6.56 15.14
CA GLY A 117 -1.97 -6.54 15.42
C GLY A 117 -2.75 -7.47 14.48
N LEU A 118 -2.42 -7.46 13.18
CA LEU A 118 -3.02 -8.37 12.21
C LEU A 118 -2.53 -9.82 12.33
N ALA A 119 -1.25 -10.04 12.66
CA ALA A 119 -0.71 -11.36 12.88
C ALA A 119 -1.38 -12.07 14.07
N ILE A 120 -1.47 -11.38 15.21
CA ILE A 120 -2.05 -11.92 16.45
C ILE A 120 -3.57 -12.02 16.33
N GLY A 121 -4.23 -10.96 15.86
CA GLY A 121 -5.69 -10.96 15.65
C GLY A 121 -6.13 -11.99 14.61
N GLY A 122 -5.29 -12.26 13.61
CA GLY A 122 -5.51 -13.25 12.58
C GLY A 122 -5.19 -14.68 12.98
N TRP A 123 -4.53 -14.93 14.12
CA TRP A 123 -3.98 -16.26 14.46
C TRP A 123 -5.02 -17.38 14.54
N LYS A 124 -6.24 -17.04 14.99
CA LYS A 124 -7.34 -18.01 15.10
C LYS A 124 -8.08 -18.26 13.77
N VAL A 125 -7.91 -17.37 12.79
CA VAL A 125 -8.69 -17.35 11.53
C VAL A 125 -7.83 -17.71 10.32
N ASN A 126 -6.53 -17.40 10.38
CA ASN A 126 -5.55 -17.66 9.33
C ASN A 126 -4.66 -18.85 9.70
N SER A 127 -4.08 -19.52 8.70
CA SER A 127 -3.05 -20.52 8.95
C SER A 127 -1.82 -19.87 9.60
N PHE A 128 -1.05 -20.64 10.37
CA PHE A 128 0.15 -20.17 11.07
C PHE A 128 1.10 -19.41 10.13
N GLY A 129 1.36 -19.96 8.93
CA GLY A 129 2.21 -19.31 7.92
C GLY A 129 1.64 -17.98 7.41
N THR A 130 0.32 -17.88 7.24
CA THR A 130 -0.34 -16.64 6.82
C THR A 130 -0.27 -15.59 7.92
N SER A 131 -0.50 -15.97 9.18
CA SER A 131 -0.41 -15.06 10.34
C SER A 131 1.00 -14.50 10.53
N ILE A 132 2.03 -15.32 10.33
CA ILE A 132 3.42 -14.87 10.35
C ILE A 132 3.76 -13.98 9.15
N ALA A 133 3.15 -14.22 7.99
CA ALA A 133 3.38 -13.42 6.78
C ALA A 133 2.95 -11.95 6.93
N HIS A 134 2.02 -11.62 7.85
CA HIS A 134 1.65 -10.23 8.13
C HIS A 134 2.80 -9.40 8.69
N PHE A 135 3.65 -9.99 9.54
CA PHE A 135 4.77 -9.27 10.15
C PHE A 135 6.09 -9.49 9.39
N LEU A 136 6.34 -10.69 8.85
CA LEU A 136 7.57 -10.98 8.07
C LEU A 136 7.49 -10.49 6.62
N GLY A 137 6.29 -10.49 6.04
CA GLY A 137 6.05 -10.06 4.67
C GLY A 137 5.54 -8.64 4.63
N SER A 138 4.21 -8.49 4.55
CA SER A 138 3.59 -7.17 4.57
C SER A 138 2.15 -7.23 5.07
N PRO A 139 1.72 -6.31 5.95
CA PRO A 139 0.32 -6.15 6.34
C PRO A 139 -0.62 -5.90 5.15
N LYS A 140 -0.06 -5.39 4.05
CA LYS A 140 -0.77 -5.13 2.78
C LYS A 140 -1.42 -6.37 2.18
N MET A 141 -1.02 -7.57 2.58
CA MET A 141 -1.74 -8.81 2.23
C MET A 141 -3.22 -8.80 2.65
N GLN A 142 -3.57 -8.02 3.67
CA GLN A 142 -4.96 -7.85 4.11
C GLN A 142 -5.72 -6.75 3.38
N MET A 143 -5.13 -6.09 2.38
CA MET A 143 -5.78 -5.02 1.63
C MET A 143 -7.13 -5.45 1.04
N ALA A 144 -7.20 -6.65 0.46
CA ALA A 144 -8.45 -7.19 -0.07
C ALA A 144 -9.51 -7.44 1.03
N ASN A 145 -9.08 -7.86 2.22
CA ASN A 145 -9.95 -8.08 3.36
C ASN A 145 -10.40 -6.77 3.99
N LEU A 146 -9.55 -5.75 4.02
CA LEU A 146 -9.89 -4.40 4.47
C LEU A 146 -11.00 -3.80 3.61
N ILE A 147 -10.89 -3.91 2.28
CA ILE A 147 -11.91 -3.41 1.35
C ILE A 147 -13.26 -4.12 1.58
N LYS A 148 -13.23 -5.43 1.86
CA LYS A 148 -14.46 -6.22 2.13
C LYS A 148 -15.04 -5.96 3.53
N LYS A 149 -14.20 -5.75 4.54
CA LYS A 149 -14.58 -5.58 5.95
C LYS A 149 -13.76 -4.47 6.61
N PRO A 150 -14.14 -3.19 6.41
CA PRO A 150 -13.38 -2.04 6.93
C PRO A 150 -13.23 -2.03 8.45
N ILE A 151 -14.17 -2.66 9.17
CA ILE A 151 -14.17 -2.73 10.63
C ILE A 151 -12.91 -3.42 11.21
N MET A 152 -12.21 -4.25 10.44
CA MET A 152 -10.93 -4.86 10.83
C MET A 152 -9.88 -3.80 11.21
N MET A 153 -9.99 -2.59 10.67
CA MET A 153 -9.01 -1.54 10.88
C MET A 153 -9.10 -0.91 12.26
N VAL A 154 -10.28 -0.92 12.90
CA VAL A 154 -10.49 -0.31 14.22
C VAL A 154 -9.49 -0.84 15.27
N PRO A 155 -9.37 -2.16 15.52
CA PRO A 155 -8.41 -2.66 16.50
C PRO A 155 -6.95 -2.37 16.09
N VAL A 156 -6.65 -2.35 14.80
CA VAL A 156 -5.31 -2.04 14.28
C VAL A 156 -4.93 -0.59 14.55
N LEU A 157 -5.85 0.35 14.30
CA LEU A 157 -5.63 1.78 14.55
C LEU A 157 -5.57 2.07 16.05
N CYS A 158 -6.41 1.43 16.86
CA CYS A 158 -6.31 1.55 18.32
C CYS A 158 -4.95 1.06 18.83
N ASN A 159 -4.44 -0.07 18.32
CA ASN A 159 -3.12 -0.56 18.68
C ASN A 159 -2.03 0.44 18.29
N ALA A 160 -2.08 1.00 17.07
CA ALA A 160 -1.14 2.02 16.62
C ALA A 160 -1.21 3.32 17.44
N ALA A 161 -2.40 3.72 17.87
CA ALA A 161 -2.62 4.92 18.69
C ALA A 161 -2.07 4.79 20.11
N VAL A 162 -2.03 3.58 20.67
CA VAL A 162 -1.44 3.32 22.00
C VAL A 162 0.09 3.26 21.93
N LEU A 163 0.62 2.82 20.79
CA LEU A 163 2.05 2.55 20.59
C LEU A 163 2.83 3.79 20.11
N GLY A 164 2.16 4.72 19.42
CA GLY A 164 2.72 6.00 18.96
C GLY A 164 2.53 7.12 19.97
#